data_AF-E9FS72-F1
#
_entry.id   AF-E9FS72-F1
#
_cell.length_a   1.000
_cell.length_b   1.000
_cell.length_c   1.000
_cell.angle_alpha   90.00
_cell.angle_beta   90.00
_cell.angle_gamma   90.00
#
_symmetry.space_group_name_H-M   'P 1'
#
loop_
_entity.id
_entity.type
_entity.pdbx_description
1 polymer ?
#
loop_
_entity_poly.entity_id
_entity_poly.type
_entity_poly.pdbx_seq_one_letter_code
_entity_poly.pdbx_strand_id
1 'polypeptide(L)'
;RSRTSTAAPPTITDEEKLNATETAKNLLQTSPKDALIVTKRRFLRKDWCQSQPLIQRIGQDQCLSATVLNRFCYGQCNSFFIPKNQLKEDDGTDRQVARGEGDEAAGAVLGGAGIAATAKAFRSCAVCQPKKTSWVTVTLKCPSLVPNIRRRRVLIINQCRCM
;
A
#
# COMPACT_ATOMS: atom_id res chain seq x y z
N ARG A 1 -55.16 35.24 30.57
CA ARG A 1 -55.04 34.64 29.21
C ARG A 1 -53.62 34.91 28.72
N SER A 2 -52.70 33.97 28.93
CA SER A 2 -51.30 34.07 28.47
C SER A 2 -51.12 33.10 27.30
N ARG A 3 -50.71 33.61 26.13
CA ARG A 3 -50.40 32.80 24.95
C ARG A 3 -48.90 32.48 24.96
N THR A 4 -48.57 31.21 25.10
CA THR A 4 -47.21 30.69 24.93
C THR A 4 -46.97 30.49 23.43
N SER A 5 -45.91 31.09 22.87
CA SER A 5 -45.52 30.90 21.47
C SER A 5 -44.66 29.65 21.31
N THR A 6 -45.14 28.69 20.53
CA THR A 6 -44.40 27.48 20.15
C THR A 6 -43.41 27.84 19.04
N ALA A 7 -42.10 27.71 19.31
CA ALA A 7 -41.06 27.87 18.30
C ALA A 7 -41.03 26.65 17.36
N ALA A 8 -40.97 26.90 16.04
CA ALA A 8 -40.80 25.85 15.04
C ALA A 8 -39.37 25.25 15.10
N PRO A 9 -39.19 23.96 14.77
CA PRO A 9 -37.87 23.35 14.70
C PRO A 9 -37.03 23.96 13.57
N PRO A 10 -35.70 24.06 13.71
CA PRO A 10 -34.84 24.63 12.69
C PRO A 10 -34.90 23.79 11.40
N THR A 11 -35.22 24.44 10.28
CA THR A 11 -35.10 23.87 8.94
C THR A 11 -33.64 23.71 8.59
N ILE A 12 -33.18 22.46 8.48
CA ILE A 12 -31.86 22.06 8.00
C ILE A 12 -31.65 22.68 6.62
N THR A 13 -30.65 23.55 6.47
CA THR A 13 -30.37 24.28 5.23
C THR A 13 -29.83 23.35 4.15
N ASP A 14 -30.12 23.66 2.88
CA ASP A 14 -29.70 22.86 1.72
C ASP A 14 -28.17 22.66 1.62
N GLU A 15 -27.37 23.52 2.27
CA GLU A 15 -25.92 23.40 2.39
C GLU A 15 -25.49 22.17 3.22
N GLU A 16 -26.23 21.84 4.29
CA GLU A 16 -25.93 20.68 5.15
C GLU A 16 -26.21 19.36 4.39
N LYS A 17 -27.20 19.39 3.49
CA LYS A 17 -27.59 18.25 2.66
C LYS A 17 -26.62 17.99 1.50
N LEU A 18 -26.04 19.04 0.91
CA LEU A 18 -24.98 18.94 -0.10
C LEU A 18 -23.69 18.36 0.50
N ASN A 19 -23.33 18.82 1.70
CA ASN A 19 -22.15 18.36 2.42
C ASN A 19 -22.31 16.90 2.88
N ALA A 20 -23.51 16.50 3.32
CA ALA A 20 -23.82 15.11 3.67
C ALA A 20 -23.78 14.15 2.46
N THR A 21 -24.27 14.59 1.29
CA THR A 21 -24.21 13.79 0.05
C THR A 21 -22.80 13.67 -0.50
N GLU A 22 -21.97 14.69 -0.34
CA GLU A 22 -20.54 14.63 -0.68
C GLU A 22 -19.76 13.73 0.30
N THR A 23 -20.09 13.78 1.59
CA THR A 23 -19.49 12.89 2.61
C THR A 23 -19.86 11.43 2.36
N ALA A 24 -21.10 11.13 1.97
CA ALA A 24 -21.56 9.78 1.65
C ALA A 24 -20.86 9.18 0.41
N LYS A 25 -20.51 10.01 -0.57
CA LYS A 25 -19.75 9.59 -1.77
C LYS A 25 -18.30 9.19 -1.44
N ASN A 26 -17.73 9.72 -0.36
CA ASN A 26 -16.34 9.48 0.05
C ASN A 26 -16.16 8.31 1.04
N LEU A 27 -17.25 7.65 1.45
CA LEU A 27 -17.18 6.45 2.28
C LEU A 27 -16.98 5.20 1.42
N LEU A 28 -16.12 4.30 1.89
CA LEU A 28 -16.01 2.95 1.32
C LEU A 28 -17.38 2.26 1.46
N GLN A 29 -17.99 1.93 0.32
CA GLN A 29 -19.34 1.34 0.24
C GLN A 29 -19.37 -0.17 0.53
N THR A 30 -18.32 -0.72 1.18
CA THR A 30 -18.23 -2.15 1.42
C THR A 30 -19.36 -2.64 2.33
N SER A 31 -19.97 -3.76 1.96
CA SER A 31 -20.97 -4.44 2.79
C SER A 31 -20.42 -4.69 4.20
N PRO A 32 -21.11 -4.28 5.29
CA PRO A 32 -20.61 -4.41 6.66
C PRO A 32 -20.23 -5.84 7.09
N LYS A 33 -20.79 -6.86 6.42
CA LYS A 33 -20.62 -8.28 6.77
C LYS A 33 -19.23 -8.83 6.42
N ASP A 34 -18.55 -8.23 5.44
CA ASP A 34 -17.25 -8.73 4.94
C ASP A 34 -16.07 -7.81 5.34
N ALA A 35 -16.34 -6.75 6.11
CA ALA A 35 -15.34 -5.76 6.50
C ALA A 35 -14.56 -6.20 7.76
N LEU A 36 -13.26 -6.47 7.60
CA LEU A 36 -12.37 -6.70 8.73
C LEU A 36 -11.95 -5.36 9.36
N ILE A 37 -12.52 -5.03 10.52
CA ILE A 37 -12.09 -3.87 11.30
C ILE A 37 -10.82 -4.22 12.06
N VAL A 38 -9.67 -3.75 11.56
CA VAL A 38 -8.36 -4.01 12.17
C VAL A 38 -8.21 -3.27 13.51
N THR A 39 -8.45 -1.96 13.53
CA THR A 39 -8.38 -1.13 14.74
C THR A 39 -9.02 0.24 14.49
N LYS A 40 -9.18 1.03 15.56
CA LYS A 40 -9.68 2.41 15.47
C LYS A 40 -8.58 3.34 14.97
N ARG A 41 -8.93 4.31 14.10
CA ARG A 41 -7.99 5.28 13.50
C ARG A 41 -7.06 5.96 14.51
N ARG A 42 -7.53 6.28 15.72
CA ARG A 42 -6.74 6.95 16.77
C ARG A 42 -5.53 6.14 17.27
N PHE A 43 -5.58 4.81 17.15
CA PHE A 43 -4.49 3.93 17.56
C PHE A 43 -3.49 3.69 16.42
N LEU A 44 -3.84 4.08 15.19
CA LEU A 44 -2.97 4.03 14.03
C LEU A 44 -2.09 5.28 14.01
N ARG A 45 -0.78 5.08 14.08
CA ARG A 45 0.16 6.14 13.74
C ARG A 45 0.05 6.43 12.25
N LYS A 46 0.12 7.71 11.89
CA LYS A 46 0.11 8.13 10.49
C LYS A 46 1.44 7.73 9.85
N ASP A 47 1.35 6.96 8.78
CA ASP A 47 2.52 6.60 7.97
C ASP A 47 3.18 7.82 7.35
N TRP A 48 4.50 7.72 7.18
CA TRP A 48 5.27 8.69 6.43
C TRP A 48 6.27 7.97 5.52
N CYS A 49 6.37 8.45 4.28
CA CYS A 49 7.31 7.93 3.29
C CYS A 49 7.69 9.09 2.37
N GLN A 50 9.00 9.29 2.21
CA GLN A 50 9.56 10.45 1.52
C GLN A 50 10.56 10.04 0.45
N SER A 51 10.76 10.94 -0.51
CA SER A 51 11.84 10.87 -1.49
C SER A 51 12.91 11.91 -1.17
N GLN A 52 14.18 11.52 -1.20
CA GLN A 52 15.30 12.45 -0.98
C GLN A 52 16.24 12.46 -2.17
N PRO A 53 16.78 13.62 -2.59
CA PRO A 53 17.71 13.71 -3.70
C PRO A 53 18.99 12.91 -3.45
N LEU A 54 19.46 12.22 -4.49
CA LEU A 54 20.73 11.49 -4.50
C LEU A 54 21.47 11.80 -5.79
N ILE A 55 22.72 12.23 -5.66
CA ILE A 55 23.63 12.43 -6.78
C ILE A 55 24.19 11.07 -7.18
N GLN A 56 23.75 10.55 -8.33
CA GLN A 56 24.15 9.25 -8.84
C GLN A 56 25.15 9.40 -9.98
N ARG A 57 26.30 8.71 -9.88
CA ARG A 57 27.31 8.65 -10.95
C ARG A 57 27.02 7.47 -11.87
N ILE A 58 26.87 7.75 -13.16
CA ILE A 58 26.58 6.79 -14.23
C ILE A 58 27.87 6.54 -15.01
N GLY A 59 28.44 5.35 -14.87
CA GLY A 59 29.65 4.93 -15.58
C GLY A 59 29.38 3.89 -16.66
N GLN A 60 30.32 3.72 -17.58
CA GLN A 60 30.40 2.61 -18.52
C GLN A 60 31.88 2.42 -18.89
N ASP A 61 32.29 1.19 -19.17
CA ASP A 61 33.66 0.90 -19.59
C ASP A 61 34.03 1.70 -20.84
N GLN A 62 35.26 2.22 -20.85
CA GLN A 62 35.79 3.07 -21.94
C GLN A 62 35.01 4.38 -22.15
N CYS A 63 34.22 4.81 -21.16
CA CYS A 63 33.43 6.05 -21.20
C CYS A 63 33.66 6.93 -19.96
N LEU A 64 33.60 8.24 -20.15
CA LEU A 64 33.56 9.22 -19.08
C LEU A 64 32.23 9.13 -18.33
N SER A 65 32.29 9.05 -17.00
CA SER A 65 31.08 8.99 -16.19
C SER A 65 30.33 10.31 -16.20
N ALA A 66 29.01 10.25 -16.19
CA ALA A 66 28.13 11.42 -16.04
C ALA A 66 27.37 11.37 -14.72
N THR A 67 27.00 12.52 -14.18
CA THR A 67 26.26 12.63 -12.93
C THR A 67 24.78 12.92 -13.20
N VAL A 68 23.89 12.24 -12.49
CA VAL A 68 22.44 12.41 -12.60
C VAL A 68 21.85 12.63 -11.22
N LEU A 69 20.95 13.62 -11.09
CA LEU A 69 20.17 13.82 -9.87
C LEU A 69 19.00 12.84 -9.84
N ASN A 70 19.09 11.84 -8.99
CA ASN A 70 18.02 10.88 -8.72
C ASN A 70 17.40 11.15 -7.35
N ARG A 71 16.51 10.26 -6.90
CA ARG A 71 16.01 10.22 -5.53
C ARG A 71 16.06 8.80 -4.99
N PHE A 72 16.04 8.66 -3.67
CA PHE A 72 15.81 7.38 -2.99
C PHE A 72 14.59 7.49 -2.07
N CYS A 73 13.97 6.36 -1.73
CA CYS A 73 12.80 6.29 -0.85
C CYS A 73 13.21 5.85 0.56
N TYR A 74 12.61 6.48 1.57
CA TYR A 74 12.76 6.08 2.98
C TYR A 74 11.53 6.51 3.79
N GLY A 75 11.18 5.74 4.82
CA GLY A 75 9.97 5.97 5.58
C GLY A 75 9.66 4.89 6.61
N GLN A 76 8.54 5.08 7.31
CA GLN A 76 7.94 4.12 8.22
C GLN A 76 6.48 3.91 7.80
N CYS A 77 6.16 2.67 7.48
CA CYS A 77 4.86 2.26 6.99
C CYS A 77 4.22 1.24 7.93
N ASN A 78 2.90 1.26 8.04
CA ASN A 78 2.16 0.37 8.91
C ASN A 78 2.17 -1.06 8.38
N SER A 79 2.20 -2.01 9.31
CA SER A 79 2.01 -3.43 9.05
C SER A 79 1.09 -4.02 10.13
N PHE A 80 0.27 -5.00 9.76
CA PHE A 80 -0.67 -5.66 10.67
C PHE A 80 -0.55 -7.17 10.56
N PHE A 81 -0.66 -7.84 11.69
CA PHE A 81 -0.80 -9.29 11.81
C PHE A 81 -1.99 -9.56 12.72
N ILE A 82 -2.97 -10.30 12.23
CA ILE A 82 -4.17 -10.67 12.97
C ILE A 82 -4.26 -12.20 12.96
N PRO A 83 -4.03 -12.86 14.11
CA PRO A 83 -4.25 -14.30 14.25
C PRO A 83 -5.70 -14.68 13.90
N LYS A 84 -5.90 -15.88 13.37
CA LYS A 84 -7.23 -16.48 13.31
C LYS A 84 -7.39 -17.46 14.46
N ASN A 85 -8.46 -17.33 15.22
CA ASN A 85 -8.87 -18.36 16.16
C ASN A 85 -9.48 -19.51 15.35
N GLN A 86 -9.05 -20.74 15.63
CA GLN A 86 -9.65 -21.95 15.06
C GLN A 86 -11.08 -22.04 15.60
N LEU A 87 -12.07 -21.52 14.88
CA LEU A 87 -13.44 -21.96 15.09
C LEU A 87 -13.45 -23.41 14.59
N LYS A 88 -13.48 -24.37 15.50
CA LYS A 88 -13.81 -25.76 15.15
C LYS A 88 -15.24 -25.73 14.60
N GLU A 89 -15.39 -25.79 13.29
CA GLU A 89 -16.66 -26.22 12.70
C GLU A 89 -16.72 -27.73 12.91
N ASP A 90 -17.68 -28.16 13.73
CA ASP A 90 -18.10 -29.56 13.82
C ASP A 90 -18.63 -30.00 12.44
N ASP A 91 -18.04 -31.09 11.96
CA ASP A 91 -18.49 -32.08 10.97
C ASP A 91 -19.62 -31.70 9.99
N GLY A 92 -19.33 -31.73 8.68
CA GLY A 92 -20.38 -31.56 7.68
C GLY A 92 -19.99 -31.45 6.21
N THR A 93 -19.27 -32.44 5.68
CA THR A 93 -19.32 -32.91 4.27
C THR A 93 -18.75 -32.06 3.11
N ASP A 94 -17.83 -32.74 2.43
CA ASP A 94 -17.61 -32.86 0.98
C ASP A 94 -16.58 -31.99 0.24
N ARG A 95 -15.85 -32.73 -0.59
CA ARG A 95 -14.60 -32.41 -1.30
C ARG A 95 -14.84 -31.57 -2.56
N GLN A 96 -14.00 -30.56 -2.81
CA GLN A 96 -13.29 -30.49 -4.10
C GLN A 96 -12.01 -29.64 -4.03
N VAL A 97 -11.01 -30.06 -4.80
CA VAL A 97 -9.58 -29.77 -4.67
C VAL A 97 -9.10 -28.70 -5.67
N ALA A 98 -8.21 -27.83 -5.18
CA ALA A 98 -7.08 -27.11 -5.81
C ALA A 98 -7.27 -26.08 -6.95
N ARG A 99 -6.67 -24.89 -6.75
CA ARG A 99 -5.46 -24.45 -7.49
C ARG A 99 -4.80 -23.28 -6.74
N GLY A 100 -3.50 -23.41 -6.43
CA GLY A 100 -2.76 -22.46 -5.58
C GLY A 100 -2.08 -21.32 -6.35
N GLU A 101 -1.43 -20.41 -5.61
CA GLU A 101 -0.16 -19.76 -5.98
C GLU A 101 0.48 -19.12 -4.73
N GLY A 102 1.80 -19.23 -4.63
CA GLY A 102 2.58 -19.18 -3.40
C GLY A 102 2.89 -17.80 -2.83
N ASP A 103 3.23 -17.81 -1.53
CA ASP A 103 4.50 -17.29 -1.01
C ASP A 103 4.62 -17.75 0.45
N GLU A 104 5.66 -18.55 0.68
CA GLU A 104 6.00 -19.19 1.96
C GLU A 104 6.51 -18.19 3.00
N ALA A 105 5.92 -18.23 4.20
CA ALA A 105 6.64 -18.05 5.47
C ALA A 105 5.72 -18.39 6.66
N ALA A 106 5.63 -19.68 7.00
CA ALA A 106 5.46 -20.15 8.38
C ALA A 106 5.79 -21.65 8.42
N GLY A 107 7.07 -21.96 8.65
CA GLY A 107 7.49 -23.31 8.99
C GLY A 107 7.00 -23.70 10.39
N ALA A 108 6.41 -24.90 10.48
CA ALA A 108 6.54 -25.80 11.61
C ALA A 108 6.17 -27.22 11.14
N VAL A 109 7.18 -28.09 11.02
CA VAL A 109 7.10 -29.56 10.98
C VAL A 109 7.88 -29.97 12.25
N LEU A 110 7.49 -30.88 13.15
CA LEU A 110 7.00 -32.26 13.06
C LEU A 110 6.28 -32.64 14.37
N GLY A 111 5.24 -33.48 14.27
CA GLY A 111 4.75 -34.29 15.40
C GLY A 111 3.27 -34.65 15.32
N GLY A 112 2.96 -35.80 14.70
CA GLY A 112 1.79 -36.66 14.98
C GLY A 112 0.37 -36.06 14.99
N ALA A 113 -0.45 -36.53 14.04
CA ALA A 113 -1.91 -36.40 13.95
C ALA A 113 -2.49 -35.09 13.37
N GLY A 114 -3.03 -35.21 12.15
CA GLY A 114 -4.13 -34.38 11.65
C GLY A 114 -3.73 -33.03 11.07
N ILE A 115 -3.42 -33.00 9.77
CA ILE A 115 -3.33 -31.74 9.02
C ILE A 115 -4.76 -31.21 8.80
N ALA A 116 -5.28 -30.52 9.80
CA ALA A 116 -6.42 -29.63 9.66
C ALA A 116 -5.93 -28.35 8.99
N ALA A 117 -6.53 -27.98 7.86
CA ALA A 117 -6.22 -26.78 7.10
C ALA A 117 -6.31 -25.55 8.01
N THR A 118 -5.16 -25.02 8.43
CA THR A 118 -5.09 -23.82 9.25
C THR A 118 -5.63 -22.65 8.45
N ALA A 119 -6.76 -22.08 8.87
CA ALA A 119 -7.26 -20.84 8.28
C ALA A 119 -6.15 -19.77 8.30
N LYS A 120 -5.77 -19.24 7.13
CA LYS A 120 -4.63 -18.31 6.99
C LYS A 120 -4.85 -17.02 7.79
N ALA A 121 -3.94 -16.69 8.72
CA ALA A 121 -3.93 -15.43 9.46
C ALA A 121 -3.93 -14.22 8.52
N PHE A 122 -4.60 -13.12 8.90
CA PHE A 122 -4.55 -11.89 8.11
C PHE A 122 -3.22 -11.19 8.34
N ARG A 123 -2.56 -10.80 7.24
CA ARG A 123 -1.30 -10.06 7.24
C ARG A 123 -1.35 -8.96 6.20
N SER A 124 -0.81 -7.79 6.53
CA SER A 124 -0.60 -6.71 5.58
C SER A 124 0.69 -5.99 5.92
N CYS A 125 1.57 -5.81 4.94
CA CYS A 125 2.83 -5.10 5.10
C CYS A 125 2.91 -4.04 4.01
N ALA A 126 3.06 -2.77 4.39
CA ALA A 126 3.38 -1.71 3.44
C ALA A 126 4.87 -1.40 3.50
N VAL A 127 5.47 -1.13 2.34
CA VAL A 127 6.90 -0.76 2.22
C VAL A 127 6.99 0.64 1.61
N CYS A 128 7.95 1.45 2.07
CA CYS A 128 8.19 2.76 1.45
C CYS A 128 8.97 2.58 0.14
N GLN A 129 8.27 2.68 -1.00
CA GLN A 129 8.81 2.37 -2.31
C GLN A 129 8.41 3.41 -3.38
N PRO A 130 9.05 3.42 -4.57
CA PRO A 130 8.75 4.39 -5.62
C PRO A 130 7.31 4.24 -6.13
N LYS A 131 6.52 5.31 -6.01
CA LYS A 131 5.17 5.41 -6.59
C LYS A 131 5.20 5.88 -8.04
N LYS A 132 6.12 6.81 -8.36
CA LYS A 132 6.26 7.38 -9.69
C LYS A 132 7.73 7.39 -10.10
N THR A 133 8.00 6.82 -11.26
CA THR A 133 9.33 6.77 -11.87
C THR A 133 9.29 7.32 -13.29
N SER A 134 10.42 7.81 -13.78
CA SER A 134 10.62 8.22 -15.17
C SER A 134 11.94 7.67 -15.69
N TRP A 135 12.04 7.53 -17.00
CA TRP A 135 13.28 7.14 -17.65
C TRP A 135 13.97 8.36 -18.21
N VAL A 136 15.26 8.51 -17.91
CA VAL A 136 16.11 9.54 -18.51
C VAL A 136 17.22 8.87 -19.31
N THR A 137 17.50 9.40 -20.50
CA THR A 137 18.62 8.95 -21.34
C THR A 137 19.83 9.81 -21.05
N VAL A 138 20.87 9.19 -20.49
CA VAL A 138 22.15 9.81 -20.21
C VAL A 138 23.10 9.52 -21.36
N THR A 139 23.69 10.58 -21.90
CA THR A 139 24.70 10.46 -22.97
C THR A 139 26.08 10.48 -22.34
N LEU A 140 26.83 9.39 -22.49
CA LEU A 140 28.20 9.22 -22.05
C LEU A 140 29.15 9.45 -23.24
N LYS A 141 30.24 10.18 -23.00
CA LYS A 141 31.32 10.38 -23.98
C LYS A 141 32.34 9.26 -23.83
N CYS A 142 32.73 8.61 -24.92
CA CYS A 142 33.59 7.43 -24.93
C CYS A 142 34.73 7.62 -25.94
N PRO A 143 35.83 8.29 -25.56
CA PRO A 143 36.91 8.66 -26.49
C PRO A 143 37.55 7.46 -27.20
N SER A 144 37.61 6.30 -26.55
CA SER A 144 38.24 5.08 -27.06
C SER A 144 37.33 4.23 -27.97
N LEU A 145 36.08 4.64 -28.21
CA LEU A 145 35.09 3.86 -28.97
C LEU A 145 34.65 4.61 -30.24
N VAL A 146 34.26 3.85 -31.26
CA VAL A 146 33.60 4.37 -32.47
C VAL A 146 32.21 3.72 -32.58
N PRO A 147 31.10 4.48 -32.50
CA PRO A 147 31.03 5.92 -32.25
C PRO A 147 31.46 6.29 -30.81
N ASN A 148 31.93 7.52 -30.62
CA ASN A 148 32.46 8.03 -29.35
C ASN A 148 31.38 8.41 -28.32
N ILE A 149 30.18 7.86 -28.47
CA ILE A 149 29.01 8.16 -27.64
C ILE A 149 28.29 6.87 -27.29
N ARG A 150 27.91 6.75 -26.02
CA ARG A 150 26.98 5.71 -25.55
C ARG A 150 25.81 6.35 -24.84
N ARG A 151 24.62 5.80 -25.05
CA ARG A 151 23.39 6.26 -24.39
C ARG A 151 22.96 5.21 -23.39
N ARG A 152 22.75 5.61 -22.15
CA ARG A 152 22.31 4.73 -21.07
C ARG A 152 20.99 5.23 -20.50
N ARG A 153 19.99 4.35 -20.40
CA ARG A 153 18.73 4.67 -19.73
C ARG A 153 18.88 4.47 -18.23
N VAL A 154 18.48 5.46 -17.46
CA VAL A 154 18.52 5.44 -16.00
C VAL A 154 17.11 5.68 -15.48
N LEU A 155 16.69 4.88 -14.50
CA LEU A 155 15.41 5.03 -13.83
C LEU A 155 15.53 6.10 -12.75
N ILE A 156 14.66 7.11 -12.82
CA ILE A 156 14.61 8.23 -11.88
C ILE A 156 13.37 8.12 -11.01
N ILE A 157 13.56 8.20 -9.70
CA ILE A 157 12.48 8.23 -8.71
C ILE A 157 11.96 9.66 -8.60
N ASN A 158 10.65 9.83 -8.84
CA ASN A 158 9.97 11.12 -8.75
C ASN A 158 9.21 11.26 -7.43
N GLN A 159 8.52 10.19 -7.00
CA GLN A 159 7.70 10.19 -5.78
C GLN A 159 7.74 8.83 -5.10
N CYS A 160 7.71 8.81 -3.77
CA CYS A 160 7.65 7.60 -2.95
C CYS A 160 6.32 7.55 -2.17
N ARG A 161 5.83 6.35 -1.84
CA ARG A 161 4.67 6.15 -0.96
C ARG A 161 4.77 4.78 -0.26
N CYS A 162 4.11 4.64 0.89
CA CYS A 162 3.81 3.32 1.47
C CYS A 162 2.83 2.59 0.55
N MET A 163 3.23 1.40 0.08
CA MET A 163 2.45 0.50 -0.78
C MET A 163 2.65 -0.93 -0.34
#